data_AF-A0A2L2Z4L3-F1
#
_entry.id   AF-A0A2L2Z4L3-F1
#
_cell.length_a   1.000
_cell.length_b   1.000
_cell.length_c   1.000
_cell.angle_alpha   90.00
_cell.angle_beta   90.00
_cell.angle_gamma   90.00
#
_symmetry.space_group_name_H-M   'P 1'
#
loop_
_entity.id
_entity.type
_entity.pdbx_description
1 polymer ?
#
loop_
_entity_poly.entity_id
_entity_poly.type
_entity_poly.pdbx_seq_one_letter_code
_entity_poly.pdbx_strand_id
1 'polypeptide(L)'
;LQKSKPLSTKSKILSLNPVLHDGLLKVGGRLRHANISDAQKHPILLPKEHSLTKLILSDIHLNHLHAGAQLMLACVRQQFWIISARSAIRSIIANCMVCKRHRAQRLTQQMGDLPASR
;
A
#
# COMPACT_ATOMS: atom_id res chain seq x y z
N LEU A 1 17.38 -16.17 9.30
CA LEU A 1 16.86 -16.75 8.04
C LEU A 1 17.95 -17.26 7.10
N GLN A 2 19.24 -17.13 7.44
CA GLN A 2 20.20 -18.16 7.09
C GLN A 2 20.03 -19.30 8.11
N LYS A 3 19.82 -20.54 7.63
CA LYS A 3 19.69 -21.77 8.44
C LYS A 3 18.61 -21.72 9.52
N SER A 4 17.36 -22.04 9.16
CA SER A 4 16.34 -22.67 10.03
C SER A 4 16.15 -22.17 11.48
N LYS A 5 16.63 -20.98 11.86
CA LYS A 5 16.37 -20.40 13.18
C LYS A 5 14.95 -19.86 13.21
N PRO A 6 14.12 -20.29 14.17
CA PRO A 6 12.77 -19.76 14.32
C PRO A 6 12.86 -18.26 14.57
N LEU A 7 11.99 -17.51 13.89
CA LEU A 7 11.83 -16.10 14.15
C LEU A 7 11.30 -15.91 15.58
N SER A 8 11.70 -14.83 16.25
CA SER A 8 11.18 -14.51 17.58
C SER A 8 9.65 -14.43 17.55
N THR A 9 8.99 -14.99 18.55
CA THR A 9 7.52 -14.97 18.71
C THR A 9 6.93 -13.56 18.72
N LYS A 10 7.75 -12.55 19.06
CA LYS A 10 7.36 -11.12 19.05
C LYS A 10 7.45 -10.46 17.67
N SER A 11 7.97 -11.16 16.66
CA SER A 11 8.18 -10.56 15.35
C SER A 11 6.87 -10.43 14.56
N LYS A 12 6.57 -9.22 14.07
CA LYS A 12 5.35 -8.88 13.30
C LYS A 12 5.22 -9.65 11.98
N ILE A 13 6.28 -10.33 11.56
CA ILE A 13 6.36 -11.09 10.30
C ILE A 13 6.13 -12.58 10.51
N LEU A 14 6.10 -13.09 11.74
CA LEU A 14 6.01 -14.53 12.01
C LEU A 14 4.71 -15.13 11.45
N SER A 15 3.61 -14.39 11.53
CA SER A 15 2.31 -14.78 10.98
C SER A 15 2.28 -14.89 9.45
N LEU A 16 3.29 -14.33 8.77
CA LEU A 16 3.42 -14.32 7.31
C LEU A 16 4.25 -15.49 6.77
N ASN A 17 4.66 -16.42 7.65
CA ASN A 17 5.50 -17.59 7.30
C ASN A 17 6.64 -17.24 6.32
N PRO A 18 7.52 -16.28 6.66
CA PRO A 18 8.42 -15.70 5.69
C PRO A 18 9.50 -16.70 5.25
N VAL A 19 9.74 -16.77 3.95
CA VAL A 19 10.69 -17.68 3.28
C VAL A 19 11.80 -16.85 2.66
N LEU A 20 13.05 -17.29 2.81
CA LEU A 20 14.18 -16.70 2.10
C LEU A 20 14.36 -17.43 0.77
N HIS A 21 14.24 -16.70 -0.35
CA HIS A 21 14.44 -17.23 -1.70
C HIS A 21 15.29 -16.23 -2.50
N ASP A 22 16.38 -16.69 -3.11
CA ASP A 22 17.33 -15.85 -3.85
C ASP A 22 17.84 -14.62 -3.07
N GLY A 23 18.03 -14.77 -1.76
CA GLY A 23 18.46 -13.67 -0.89
C GLY A 23 17.36 -12.65 -0.56
N LEU A 24 16.16 -12.81 -1.10
CA LEU A 24 15.00 -11.96 -0.82
C LEU A 24 14.04 -12.62 0.16
N LEU A 25 13.52 -11.82 1.08
CA LEU A 25 12.50 -12.26 2.01
C LEU A 25 11.14 -12.22 1.31
N LYS A 26 10.51 -13.37 1.11
CA LYS A 26 9.19 -13.52 0.51
C LYS A 26 8.17 -14.00 1.55
N VAL A 27 6.90 -13.69 1.34
CA VAL A 27 5.81 -14.24 2.15
C VAL A 27 5.54 -15.69 1.77
N GLY A 28 5.55 -16.57 2.75
CA GLY A 28 5.08 -17.93 2.58
C GLY A 28 3.56 -17.98 2.69
N GLY A 29 2.94 -18.76 1.81
CA GLY A 29 1.48 -18.81 1.72
C GLY A 29 0.95 -20.15 1.26
N ARG A 30 -0.39 -20.27 1.29
CA ARG A 30 -1.16 -21.44 0.87
C ARG A 30 -1.52 -21.42 -0.63
N LEU A 31 -1.06 -20.43 -1.38
CA LEU A 31 -1.39 -20.22 -2.80
C LEU A 31 -0.46 -20.98 -3.78
N ARG A 32 0.25 -22.01 -3.31
CA ARG A 32 1.25 -22.74 -4.12
C ARG A 32 0.66 -23.28 -5.43
N HIS A 33 -0.56 -23.81 -5.38
CA HIS A 33 -1.26 -24.40 -6.53
C HIS A 33 -2.16 -23.43 -7.29
N ALA A 34 -2.20 -22.14 -6.93
CA ALA A 34 -3.01 -21.16 -7.65
C ALA A 34 -2.45 -20.93 -9.07
N ASN A 35 -3.30 -20.69 -10.06
CA ASN A 35 -2.88 -20.36 -11.42
C ASN A 35 -2.58 -18.86 -11.56
N ILE A 36 -1.59 -18.37 -10.82
CA ILE A 36 -1.13 -16.98 -10.80
C ILE A 36 0.40 -16.93 -10.87
N SER A 37 0.98 -15.77 -11.12
CA SER A 37 2.45 -15.63 -11.20
C SER A 37 3.12 -15.94 -9.86
N ASP A 38 4.38 -16.41 -9.90
CA ASP A 38 5.13 -16.72 -8.67
C ASP A 38 5.29 -15.50 -7.75
N ALA A 39 5.48 -14.31 -8.33
CA ALA A 39 5.55 -13.05 -7.59
C ALA A 39 4.25 -12.76 -6.80
N GLN A 40 3.10 -13.15 -7.34
CA GLN A 40 1.80 -13.03 -6.64
C GLN A 40 1.61 -14.12 -5.58
N LYS A 41 2.13 -15.33 -5.80
CA LYS A 41 2.09 -16.42 -4.81
C LYS A 41 2.95 -16.10 -3.59
N HIS A 42 4.13 -15.56 -3.87
CA HIS A 42 5.20 -15.33 -2.90
C HIS A 42 5.73 -13.89 -3.01
N PRO A 43 4.92 -12.89 -2.63
CA PRO A 43 5.29 -11.49 -2.75
C PRO A 43 6.47 -11.15 -1.86
N ILE A 44 7.32 -10.23 -2.32
CA ILE A 44 8.52 -9.79 -1.61
C ILE A 44 8.11 -8.94 -0.41
N LEU A 45 8.60 -9.30 0.77
CA LEU A 45 8.30 -8.61 2.00
C LEU A 45 9.11 -7.32 2.10
N LEU A 46 8.41 -6.19 2.23
CA LEU A 46 9.03 -4.88 2.34
C LEU A 46 8.68 -4.19 3.67
N PRO A 47 9.67 -3.56 4.33
CA PRO A 47 9.42 -2.73 5.50
C PRO A 47 8.68 -1.44 5.10
N LYS A 48 7.72 -1.03 5.94
CA LYS A 48 6.89 0.18 5.71
C LYS A 48 7.71 1.47 5.59
N GLU A 49 8.70 1.63 6.46
CA GLU A 49 9.39 2.91 6.70
C GLU A 49 10.55 3.17 5.73
N HIS A 50 10.95 2.16 4.96
CA HIS A 50 12.10 2.24 4.07
C HIS A 50 11.83 3.11 2.83
N SER A 51 12.85 3.84 2.39
CA SER A 51 12.75 4.78 1.26
C SER A 51 12.32 4.09 -0.04
N LEU A 52 12.83 2.89 -0.30
CA LEU A 52 12.43 2.08 -1.47
C LEU A 52 10.92 1.82 -1.50
N THR A 53 10.32 1.49 -0.37
CA THR A 53 8.88 1.23 -0.26
C THR A 53 8.07 2.47 -0.62
N LYS A 54 8.53 3.65 -0.18
CA LYS A 54 7.91 4.92 -0.55
C LYS A 54 8.02 5.20 -2.05
N LEU A 55 9.19 4.97 -2.65
CA LEU A 55 9.38 5.12 -4.10
C LEU A 55 8.45 4.20 -4.90
N ILE A 56 8.39 2.92 -4.54
CA ILE A 56 7.50 1.95 -5.21
C ILE A 56 6.04 2.38 -5.12
N LEU A 57 5.59 2.78 -3.93
CA LEU A 57 4.21 3.25 -3.75
C LEU A 57 3.90 4.53 -4.52
N SER A 58 4.86 5.47 -4.59
CA SER A 58 4.73 6.70 -5.38
C SER A 58 4.67 6.40 -6.87
N ASP A 59 5.54 5.51 -7.36
CA ASP A 59 5.56 5.09 -8.76
C ASP A 59 4.22 4.43 -9.15
N ILE A 60 3.75 3.46 -8.36
CA ILE A 60 2.44 2.83 -8.58
C ILE A 60 1.32 3.87 -8.57
N HIS A 61 1.36 4.83 -7.64
CA HIS A 61 0.35 5.88 -7.54
C HIS A 61 0.28 6.74 -8.81
N LEU A 62 1.44 7.13 -9.36
CA LEU A 62 1.53 7.95 -10.56
C LEU A 62 1.19 7.17 -11.83
N ASN A 63 1.74 5.96 -11.97
CA ASN A 63 1.50 5.10 -13.14
C ASN A 63 0.05 4.62 -13.24
N HIS A 64 -0.67 4.57 -12.12
CA HIS A 64 -2.11 4.25 -12.09
C HIS A 64 -2.98 5.50 -11.95
N LEU A 65 -2.53 6.65 -12.47
CA LEU A 65 -3.32 7.88 -12.59
C LEU A 65 -3.97 8.32 -11.28
N HIS A 66 -3.18 8.39 -10.21
CA HIS A 66 -3.63 8.77 -8.87
C HIS A 66 -4.67 7.81 -8.24
N ALA A 67 -4.53 6.51 -8.53
CA ALA A 67 -5.35 5.45 -7.99
C ALA A 67 -5.64 5.58 -6.48
N GLY A 68 -6.88 5.27 -6.11
CA GLY A 68 -7.31 5.22 -4.72
C GLY A 68 -6.65 4.08 -3.93
N ALA A 69 -6.82 4.12 -2.60
CA ALA A 69 -6.09 3.21 -1.70
C ALA A 69 -6.37 1.72 -1.93
N GLN A 70 -7.59 1.36 -2.37
CA GLN A 70 -7.96 -0.02 -2.64
C GLN A 70 -7.27 -0.57 -3.89
N LEU A 71 -7.29 0.20 -4.98
CA LEU A 71 -6.63 -0.18 -6.23
C LEU A 71 -5.12 -0.27 -6.03
N MET A 72 -4.51 0.74 -5.39
CA MET A 72 -3.09 0.69 -5.05
C MET A 72 -2.74 -0.55 -4.22
N LEU A 73 -3.56 -0.90 -3.22
CA LEU A 73 -3.32 -2.10 -2.41
C LEU A 73 -3.38 -3.38 -3.24
N ALA A 74 -4.30 -3.47 -4.20
CA ALA A 74 -4.41 -4.60 -5.10
C ALA A 74 -3.16 -4.70 -6.00
N CYS A 75 -2.73 -3.61 -6.63
CA CYS A 75 -1.53 -3.59 -7.48
C CYS A 75 -0.27 -3.95 -6.68
N VAL A 76 -0.07 -3.36 -5.51
CA VAL A 76 1.07 -3.64 -4.63
C VAL A 76 1.14 -5.13 -4.29
N ARG A 77 0.01 -5.73 -3.91
CA ARG A 77 -0.07 -7.14 -3.51
C ARG A 77 0.24 -8.11 -4.64
N GLN A 78 0.31 -7.66 -5.89
CA GLN A 78 0.70 -8.53 -6.99
C GLN A 78 2.19 -8.89 -6.94
N GLN A 79 3.02 -8.08 -6.27
CA GLN A 79 4.48 -8.27 -6.27
C GLN A 79 5.10 -8.10 -4.88
N PHE A 80 4.50 -7.26 -4.02
CA PHE A 80 5.06 -6.84 -2.75
C PHE A 80 4.09 -7.02 -1.60
N TRP A 81 4.63 -7.42 -0.45
CA TRP A 81 3.93 -7.46 0.82
C TRP A 81 4.52 -6.46 1.80
N ILE A 82 3.94 -5.26 1.81
CA ILE A 82 4.35 -4.19 2.72
C ILE A 82 3.64 -4.37 4.06
N ILE A 83 4.41 -4.42 5.15
CA ILE A 83 3.82 -4.47 6.51
C ILE A 83 2.99 -3.20 6.73
N SER A 84 1.71 -3.36 7.07
CA SER A 84 0.79 -2.23 7.22
C SER A 84 0.65 -1.36 5.95
N ALA A 85 0.70 -1.97 4.76
CA ALA A 85 0.63 -1.33 3.43
C ALA A 85 -0.42 -0.21 3.33
N ARG A 86 -1.66 -0.44 3.82
CA ARG A 86 -2.75 0.55 3.76
C ARG A 86 -2.37 1.88 4.39
N SER A 87 -1.63 1.86 5.51
CA SER A 87 -1.21 3.08 6.19
C SER A 87 -0.20 3.88 5.35
N ALA A 88 0.76 3.19 4.72
CA ALA A 88 1.73 3.83 3.83
C ALA A 88 1.06 4.38 2.57
N ILE A 89 0.17 3.61 1.94
CA ILE A 89 -0.61 4.03 0.78
C ILE A 89 -1.43 5.30 1.08
N ARG A 90 -2.13 5.32 2.21
CA ARG A 90 -2.89 6.51 2.64
C ARG A 90 -1.99 7.72 2.82
N SER A 91 -0.78 7.55 3.35
CA SER A 91 0.19 8.64 3.50
C SER A 91 0.63 9.18 2.14
N ILE A 92 0.91 8.32 1.15
CA ILE A 92 1.27 8.75 -0.21
C ILE A 92 0.13 9.54 -0.85
N ILE A 93 -1.10 9.02 -0.83
CA ILE A 93 -2.28 9.70 -1.40
C ILE A 93 -2.54 11.04 -0.69
N ALA A 94 -2.43 11.07 0.64
CA ALA A 94 -2.64 12.27 1.43
C ALA A 94 -1.60 13.35 1.15
N ASN A 95 -0.38 12.98 0.77
CA ASN A 95 0.70 13.92 0.45
C ASN A 95 0.72 14.35 -1.02
N CYS A 96 0.03 13.63 -1.91
CA CYS A 96 -0.05 13.98 -3.33
C CYS A 96 -0.85 15.27 -3.56
N MET A 97 -0.22 16.27 -4.19
CA MET A 97 -0.86 17.57 -4.49
C MET A 97 -2.07 17.43 -5.44
N VAL A 98 -1.99 16.55 -6.43
CA VAL A 98 -3.09 16.30 -7.37
C VAL A 98 -4.29 15.71 -6.63
N CYS A 99 -4.10 14.68 -5.81
CA CYS A 99 -5.17 14.12 -4.98
C CYS A 99 -5.73 15.13 -3.98
N LYS A 100 -4.89 15.97 -3.35
CA LYS A 100 -5.34 17.05 -2.47
C LYS A 100 -6.26 18.02 -3.22
N ARG A 101 -5.87 18.44 -4.42
CA ARG A 101 -6.67 19.33 -5.26
C ARG A 101 -8.01 18.70 -5.65
N HIS A 102 -8.02 17.43 -6.06
CA HIS A 102 -9.27 16.73 -6.39
C HIS A 102 -10.19 16.51 -5.19
N ARG A 103 -9.64 16.36 -3.99
CA ARG A 103 -10.43 16.21 -2.75
C ARG A 103 -10.96 17.55 -2.22
N ALA A 104 -10.33 18.67 -2.58
CA ALA A 104 -10.67 19.97 -2.04
C ALA A 104 -12.16 20.27 -2.26
N GLN A 105 -12.87 20.57 -1.16
CA GLN A 105 -14.28 20.97 -1.23
C GLN A 105 -14.35 22.42 -1.69
N ARG A 106 -15.35 22.73 -2.52
CA ARG A 106 -15.66 24.11 -2.87
C ARG A 106 -16.13 24.82 -1.60
N LEU A 107 -15.57 26.00 -1.34
CA LEU A 107 -16.11 26.88 -0.32
C LEU A 107 -17.51 27.28 -0.75
N THR A 108 -18.50 27.05 0.11
CA THR A 108 -19.85 27.57 -0.07
C THR A 108 -19.87 29.00 0.40
N GLN A 109 -20.27 29.93 -0.47
CA GLN A 109 -20.55 31.29 -0.05
C GLN A 109 -21.81 31.27 0.83
N GLN A 110 -21.74 31.91 2.01
CA GLN A 110 -22.94 32.23 2.76
C GLN A 110 -23.71 33.30 1.97
N MET A 111 -24.89 32.96 1.45
CA MET A 111 -25.74 33.96 0.82
C MET A 111 -26.27 34.92 1.89
N GLY A 112 -26.42 36.19 1.53
CA GLY A 112 -27.08 37.16 2.39
C GLY A 112 -28.54 36.76 2.62
N ASP A 113 -29.11 37.24 3.72
CA ASP A 113 -30.53 37.02 4.01
C ASP A 113 -31.39 37.59 2.88
N LEU A 114 -32.39 36.81 2.45
CA LEU A 114 -33.36 37.28 1.46
C LEU A 114 -34.17 38.45 2.05
N PRO A 115 -34.40 39.53 1.31
CA PRO A 115 -35.25 40.62 1.78
C PRO A 115 -36.69 40.12 2.01
N ALA A 116 -37.37 40.70 2.99
CA ALA A 116 -38.69 40.26 3.44
C ALA A 116 -39.81 40.42 2.37
N SER A 117 -39.61 41.26 1.36
CA SER A 117 -40.54 41.42 0.24
C SER A 117 -39.81 41.91 -1.01
N ARG A 118 -40.36 41.57 -2.19
CA ARG A 118 -39.95 42.10 -3.49
C ARG A 118 -40.66 43.39 -3.85
#